data_AF-A0A9P7ACB1-F1
#
_entry.id   AF-A0A9P7ACB1-F1
#
_cell.length_a   1.000
_cell.length_b   1.000
_cell.length_c   1.000
_cell.angle_alpha   90.00
_cell.angle_beta   90.00
_cell.angle_gamma   90.00
#
_symmetry.space_group_name_H-M   'P 1'
#
loop_
_entity.id
_entity.type
_entity.pdbx_description
1 polymer ?
#
loop_
_entity_poly.entity_id
_entity_poly.type
_entity_poly.pdbx_seq_one_letter_code
_entity_poly.pdbx_strand_id
1 'polypeptide(L)'
;METPSSPSSIITAPPDCHETAVRLAKLMVEAMTCRFALLHYDKWYWPDDDEGKKIIPSHFEKYREEHNFRYPCCLCADGCGKEAYTEAAVYPWKDKTTRETYWRVRCASDECGYQVRIDAYYRLSSLATFQYRRRGINYIPVVQ
;
A
#
# COMPACT_ATOMS: atom_id res chain seq x y z
N MET A 1 31.41 42.39 -15.60
CA MET A 1 30.49 41.88 -14.55
C MET A 1 29.47 41.04 -15.28
N GLU A 2 29.62 39.71 -15.23
CA GLU A 2 28.69 38.79 -15.88
C GLU A 2 27.55 38.47 -14.91
N THR A 3 26.32 38.57 -15.42
CA THR A 3 25.09 38.29 -14.69
C THR A 3 24.94 36.77 -14.51
N PRO A 4 24.64 36.25 -13.30
CA PRO A 4 24.48 34.81 -13.12
C PRO A 4 23.15 34.34 -13.73
N SER A 5 23.24 33.39 -14.66
CA SER A 5 22.12 32.69 -15.28
C SER A 5 21.32 31.90 -14.24
N SER A 6 19.99 32.11 -14.22
CA SER A 6 19.07 31.42 -13.33
C SER A 6 18.99 29.91 -13.62
N PRO A 7 18.79 29.05 -12.59
CA PRO A 7 18.62 27.62 -12.77
C PRO A 7 17.28 27.33 -13.48
N SER A 8 17.36 26.64 -14.61
CA SER A 8 16.19 26.11 -15.31
C SER A 8 15.49 25.09 -14.40
N SER A 9 14.30 25.45 -13.92
CA SER A 9 13.43 24.53 -13.22
C SER A 9 12.92 23.50 -14.23
N ILE A 10 13.29 22.24 -14.05
CA ILE A 10 12.70 21.12 -14.80
C ILE A 10 11.23 21.06 -14.37
N ILE A 11 10.35 21.56 -15.24
CA ILE A 11 8.91 21.40 -15.11
C ILE A 11 8.62 19.95 -15.51
N THR A 12 8.54 19.06 -14.53
CA THR A 12 7.99 17.72 -14.76
C THR A 12 6.54 17.91 -15.19
N ALA A 13 6.21 17.51 -16.42
CA ALA A 13 4.84 17.55 -16.91
C ALA A 13 3.92 16.78 -15.93
N PRO A 14 2.71 17.30 -15.64
CA PRO A 14 1.77 16.58 -14.81
C PRO A 14 1.49 15.19 -15.40
N PRO A 15 1.32 14.15 -14.57
CA PRO A 15 1.13 12.79 -15.04
C PRO A 15 -0.06 12.73 -16.00
N ASP A 16 0.13 12.08 -17.15
CA ASP A 16 -0.94 11.87 -18.12
C ASP A 16 -2.01 10.93 -17.53
N CYS A 17 -3.13 11.53 -17.16
CA CYS A 17 -4.30 10.85 -16.64
C CYS A 17 -4.82 9.75 -17.58
N HIS A 18 -4.66 9.92 -18.89
CA HIS A 18 -5.12 8.96 -19.88
C HIS A 18 -4.27 7.69 -19.86
N GLU A 19 -2.94 7.83 -19.81
CA GLU A 19 -2.00 6.70 -19.71
C GLU A 19 -2.21 5.90 -18.40
N THR A 20 -2.45 6.63 -17.30
CA THR A 20 -2.74 6.03 -15.99
C THR A 20 -4.03 5.21 -16.01
N ALA A 21 -5.11 5.74 -16.60
CA ALA A 21 -6.38 5.04 -16.74
C ALA A 21 -6.27 3.77 -17.60
N VAL A 22 -5.50 3.81 -18.70
CA VAL A 22 -5.24 2.64 -19.56
C VAL A 22 -4.47 1.55 -18.80
N ARG A 23 -3.47 1.95 -18.01
CA ARG A 23 -2.69 1.02 -17.18
C ARG A 23 -3.54 0.38 -16.08
N LEU A 24 -4.38 1.16 -15.41
CA LEU A 24 -5.36 0.69 -14.43
C LEU A 24 -6.34 -0.30 -15.06
N ALA A 25 -6.91 0.01 -16.23
CA ALA A 25 -7.83 -0.88 -16.92
C ALA A 25 -7.18 -2.22 -17.27
N LYS A 26 -5.93 -2.20 -17.76
CA LYS A 26 -5.18 -3.44 -18.05
C LYS A 26 -4.94 -4.27 -16.79
N LEU A 27 -4.51 -3.63 -15.70
CA LEU A 27 -4.27 -4.32 -14.44
C LEU A 27 -5.58 -4.82 -13.80
N MET A 28 -6.69 -4.11 -13.97
CA MET A 28 -8.02 -4.58 -13.57
C MET A 28 -8.43 -5.83 -14.37
N VAL A 29 -8.23 -5.84 -15.69
CA VAL A 29 -8.50 -7.02 -16.54
C VAL A 29 -7.64 -8.21 -16.11
N GLU A 30 -6.34 -8.01 -15.91
CA GLU A 30 -5.44 -9.06 -15.41
C GLU A 30 -5.91 -9.55 -14.04
N ALA A 31 -6.23 -8.63 -13.12
CA ALA A 31 -6.74 -8.95 -11.79
C ALA A 31 -8.04 -9.75 -11.82
N MET A 32 -8.96 -9.42 -12.73
CA MET A 32 -10.22 -10.15 -12.94
C MET A 32 -10.02 -11.57 -13.47
N THR A 33 -8.88 -11.84 -14.14
CA THR A 33 -8.55 -13.18 -14.64
C THR A 33 -7.71 -14.02 -13.67
N CYS A 34 -7.15 -13.41 -12.62
CA CYS A 34 -6.41 -14.11 -11.58
C CYS A 34 -7.34 -14.68 -10.49
N ARG A 35 -6.95 -15.81 -9.87
CA ARG A 35 -7.65 -16.34 -8.68
C ARG A 35 -7.59 -15.39 -7.48
N PHE A 36 -6.59 -14.50 -7.45
CA PHE A 36 -6.42 -13.41 -6.49
C PHE A 36 -5.49 -12.36 -7.13
N ALA A 37 -5.78 -11.08 -6.96
CA ALA A 37 -4.93 -9.99 -7.43
C ALA A 37 -5.05 -8.78 -6.51
N LEU A 38 -3.90 -8.22 -6.14
CA LEU A 38 -3.80 -7.04 -5.28
C LEU A 38 -3.28 -5.92 -6.17
N LEU A 39 -4.13 -4.95 -6.48
CA LEU A 39 -3.70 -3.79 -7.24
C LEU A 39 -3.16 -2.72 -6.30
N HIS A 40 -1.93 -2.28 -6.54
CA HIS A 40 -1.28 -1.21 -5.79
C HIS A 40 -0.54 -0.27 -6.74
N TYR A 41 -0.71 1.03 -6.50
CA TYR A 41 -0.04 2.07 -7.27
C TYR A 41 1.36 2.42 -6.74
N ASP A 42 1.63 2.12 -5.46
CA ASP A 42 2.94 2.29 -4.83
C ASP A 42 3.49 0.95 -4.34
N LYS A 43 4.81 0.85 -4.14
CA LYS A 43 5.51 -0.37 -3.68
C LYS A 43 5.10 -0.70 -2.24
N TRP A 44 3.96 -1.36 -2.09
CA TRP A 44 3.53 -1.93 -0.83
C TRP A 44 3.99 -3.38 -0.72
N TYR A 45 4.69 -3.70 0.35
CA TYR A 45 5.20 -5.03 0.65
C TYR A 45 4.51 -5.58 1.89
N TRP A 46 4.45 -6.90 2.00
CA TRP A 46 3.89 -7.52 3.20
C TRP A 46 4.83 -7.28 4.39
N PRO A 47 4.36 -6.78 5.54
CA PRO A 47 5.23 -6.53 6.68
C PRO A 47 5.79 -7.83 7.24
N ASP A 48 7.09 -7.85 7.56
CA ASP A 48 7.73 -8.90 8.34
C ASP A 48 8.32 -8.35 9.66
N ASP A 49 8.60 -9.26 10.59
CA ASP A 49 9.28 -8.97 11.86
C ASP A 49 10.81 -8.99 11.71
N ASP A 50 11.52 -8.78 12.82
CA ASP A 50 12.98 -8.75 12.89
C ASP A 50 13.62 -10.11 12.51
N GLU A 51 12.84 -11.19 12.47
CA GLU A 51 13.26 -12.55 12.07
C GLU A 51 12.91 -12.85 10.60
N GLY A 52 12.33 -11.89 9.87
CA GLY A 52 11.88 -12.06 8.49
C GLY A 52 10.58 -12.86 8.36
N LYS A 53 9.84 -13.05 9.46
CA LYS A 53 8.56 -13.75 9.44
C LYS A 53 7.42 -12.76 9.16
N LYS A 54 6.56 -13.15 8.22
CA LYS A 54 5.36 -12.38 7.86
C LYS A 54 4.49 -12.08 9.08
N ILE A 55 4.13 -10.80 9.24
CA ILE A 55 3.15 -10.38 10.24
C ILE A 55 1.77 -10.86 9.79
N ILE A 56 1.00 -11.45 10.69
CA ILE A 56 -0.39 -11.85 10.40
C ILE A 56 -1.31 -10.62 10.38
N PRO A 57 -2.40 -10.61 9.58
CA PRO A 57 -3.29 -9.45 9.50
C PRO A 57 -3.85 -8.97 10.84
N SER A 58 -4.07 -9.86 11.80
CA SER A 58 -4.52 -9.50 13.16
C SER A 58 -3.50 -8.70 13.97
N HIS A 59 -2.24 -8.67 13.56
CA HIS A 59 -1.19 -7.88 14.20
C HIS A 59 -0.85 -6.61 13.42
N PHE A 60 -1.54 -6.33 12.32
CA PHE A 60 -1.26 -5.16 11.48
C PHE A 60 -1.46 -3.84 12.21
N GLU A 61 -2.49 -3.73 13.06
CA GLU A 61 -2.74 -2.54 13.88
C GLU A 61 -1.58 -2.28 14.85
N LYS A 62 -1.21 -3.28 15.66
CA LYS A 62 -0.04 -3.19 16.55
C LYS A 62 1.25 -2.87 15.78
N TYR A 63 1.49 -3.54 14.65
CA TYR A 63 2.67 -3.27 13.84
C TYR A 63 2.70 -1.84 13.30
N ARG A 64 1.53 -1.28 12.94
CA ARG A 64 1.36 0.11 12.49
C ARG A 64 1.68 1.13 13.59
N GLU A 65 1.36 0.83 14.83
CA GLU A 65 1.69 1.66 15.99
C GLU A 65 3.21 1.72 16.22
N GLU A 66 3.90 0.60 15.99
CA GLU A 66 5.34 0.46 16.26
C GLU A 66 6.22 0.83 15.06
N HIS A 67 5.71 0.75 13.83
CA HIS A 67 6.48 0.92 12.60
C HIS A 67 5.87 1.96 11.67
N ASN A 68 6.68 2.50 10.76
CA ASN A 68 6.28 3.38 9.66
C ASN A 68 5.55 2.59 8.57
N PHE A 69 4.54 1.82 8.98
CA PHE A 69 3.72 0.98 8.15
C PHE A 69 2.39 1.67 7.85
N ARG A 70 1.92 1.49 6.62
CA ARG A 70 0.60 1.89 6.14
C ARG A 70 -0.06 0.67 5.51
N TYR A 71 -1.38 0.57 5.62
CA TYR A 71 -2.15 -0.45 4.94
C TYR A 71 -2.08 -0.29 3.42
N PRO A 72 -2.41 -1.34 2.65
CA PRO A 72 -2.64 -1.27 1.21
C PRO A 72 -3.32 0.02 0.71
N CYS A 73 -2.95 0.52 -0.47
CA CYS A 73 -3.70 1.61 -1.11
C CYS A 73 -4.94 1.07 -1.85
N CYS A 74 -6.00 1.88 -1.96
CA CYS A 74 -7.16 1.58 -2.81
C CYS A 74 -6.90 1.91 -4.29
N LEU A 75 -7.84 1.51 -5.16
CA LEU A 75 -7.88 1.90 -6.59
C LEU A 75 -8.14 3.39 -6.83
N CYS A 76 -8.64 4.09 -5.81
CA CYS A 76 -8.95 5.51 -5.85
C CYS A 76 -7.73 6.43 -5.69
N ALA A 77 -6.54 5.87 -5.39
CA ALA A 77 -5.35 6.66 -5.14
C ALA A 77 -4.82 7.41 -6.38
N ASP A 78 -5.34 7.13 -7.58
CA ASP A 78 -4.72 7.54 -8.86
C ASP A 78 -5.52 8.56 -9.68
N GLY A 79 -6.66 9.03 -9.18
CA GLY A 79 -7.63 9.74 -10.02
C GLY A 79 -7.38 11.24 -10.20
N CYS A 80 -6.34 11.66 -10.94
CA CYS A 80 -6.20 13.04 -11.48
C CYS A 80 -6.19 14.21 -10.47
N GLY A 81 -5.63 14.03 -9.28
CA GLY A 81 -5.45 15.09 -8.28
C GLY A 81 -4.22 14.87 -7.41
N LYS A 82 -3.67 15.96 -6.88
CA LYS A 82 -2.42 16.02 -6.07
C LYS A 82 -2.31 14.85 -5.08
N GLU A 83 -1.27 14.01 -5.24
CA GLU A 83 -0.65 13.22 -4.15
C GLU A 83 -1.58 12.35 -3.27
N ALA A 84 -2.74 11.91 -3.76
CA ALA A 84 -3.78 11.34 -2.90
C ALA A 84 -3.61 9.84 -2.64
N TYR A 85 -2.55 9.43 -1.93
CA TYR A 85 -2.54 8.09 -1.34
C TYR A 85 -3.77 7.94 -0.45
N THR A 86 -4.69 7.08 -0.86
CA THR A 86 -5.87 6.72 -0.07
C THR A 86 -5.66 5.31 0.47
N GLU A 87 -5.44 5.26 1.78
CA GLU A 87 -5.23 4.02 2.52
C GLU A 87 -6.51 3.18 2.51
N ALA A 88 -6.37 1.87 2.43
CA ALA A 88 -7.47 0.94 2.61
C ALA A 88 -7.66 0.63 4.10
N ALA A 89 -8.90 0.42 4.51
CA ALA A 89 -9.23 -0.10 5.83
C ALA A 89 -9.01 -1.61 5.87
N VAL A 90 -8.40 -2.09 6.95
CA VAL A 90 -8.17 -3.52 7.22
C VAL A 90 -8.97 -3.91 8.46
N TYR A 91 -9.84 -4.91 8.36
CA TYR A 91 -10.71 -5.30 9.47
C TYR A 91 -11.10 -6.78 9.42
N PRO A 92 -11.41 -7.39 10.58
CA PRO A 92 -11.93 -8.75 10.62
C PRO A 92 -13.35 -8.79 10.07
N TRP A 93 -13.65 -9.85 9.33
CA TRP A 93 -14.96 -10.12 8.78
C TRP A 93 -15.39 -11.55 9.14
N LYS A 94 -16.59 -11.68 9.68
CA LYS A 94 -17.15 -12.98 10.06
C LYS A 94 -18.03 -13.50 8.93
N ASP A 95 -17.67 -14.65 8.38
CA ASP A 95 -18.53 -15.37 7.45
C ASP A 95 -19.81 -15.83 8.15
N LYS A 96 -20.98 -15.52 7.59
CA LYS A 96 -22.24 -15.94 8.20
C LYS A 96 -22.51 -17.43 8.02
N THR A 97 -21.98 -18.01 6.94
CA THR A 97 -22.21 -19.41 6.55
C THR A 97 -21.21 -20.32 7.25
N THR A 98 -19.91 -20.04 7.14
CA THR A 98 -18.86 -20.89 7.73
C THR A 98 -18.56 -20.57 9.19
N ARG A 99 -19.02 -19.41 9.69
CA ARG A 99 -18.68 -18.84 11.01
C ARG A 99 -17.19 -18.55 11.20
N GLU A 100 -16.37 -18.68 10.15
CA GLU A 100 -14.96 -18.35 10.18
C GLU A 100 -14.75 -16.84 10.15
N THR A 101 -13.73 -16.37 10.87
CA THR A 101 -13.27 -14.98 10.78
C THR A 101 -12.09 -14.92 9.83
N TYR A 102 -12.17 -14.06 8.83
CA TYR A 102 -11.07 -13.74 7.92
C TYR A 102 -10.85 -12.23 7.86
N TRP A 103 -9.74 -11.80 7.27
CA TRP A 103 -9.37 -10.40 7.19
C TRP A 103 -9.71 -9.84 5.82
N ARG A 104 -10.42 -8.71 5.80
CA ARG A 104 -10.74 -7.97 4.58
C ARG A 104 -9.97 -6.65 4.55
N VAL A 105 -9.63 -6.24 3.34
CA VAL A 105 -9.18 -4.90 2.99
C VAL A 105 -10.28 -4.27 2.16
N ARG A 106 -10.66 -3.02 2.44
CA ARG A 106 -11.58 -2.24 1.61
C ARG A 106 -11.08 -0.82 1.46
N CYS A 107 -11.39 -0.15 0.36
CA CYS A 107 -11.23 1.29 0.23
C CYS A 107 -11.78 2.02 1.47
N ALA A 108 -10.96 2.86 2.13
CA ALA A 108 -11.40 3.58 3.33
C ALA A 108 -12.40 4.71 3.01
N SER A 109 -12.34 5.31 1.81
CA SER A 109 -13.34 6.28 1.35
C SER A 109 -14.63 5.63 0.81
N ASP A 110 -14.58 4.32 0.57
CA ASP A 110 -15.64 3.54 -0.08
C ASP A 110 -16.04 4.01 -1.50
N GLU A 111 -15.19 4.77 -2.19
CA GLU A 111 -15.54 5.38 -3.48
C GLU A 111 -15.29 4.46 -4.67
N CYS A 112 -14.26 3.61 -4.61
CA CYS A 112 -13.81 2.81 -5.77
C CYS A 112 -14.22 1.34 -5.72
N GLY A 113 -14.95 0.90 -4.68
CA GLY A 113 -15.38 -0.49 -4.54
C GLY A 113 -14.24 -1.51 -4.32
N TYR A 114 -12.99 -1.05 -4.14
CA TYR A 114 -11.86 -1.93 -3.84
C TYR A 114 -12.13 -2.75 -2.58
N GLN A 115 -12.12 -4.08 -2.72
CA GLN A 115 -12.24 -5.01 -1.62
C GLN A 115 -11.45 -6.30 -1.90
N VAL A 116 -10.72 -6.79 -0.90
CA VAL A 116 -9.86 -7.97 -1.04
C VAL A 116 -9.86 -8.79 0.25
N ARG A 117 -9.80 -10.13 0.13
CA ARG A 117 -9.52 -11.05 1.24
C ARG A 117 -8.01 -11.15 1.47
N ILE A 118 -7.48 -10.37 2.41
CA ILE A 118 -6.03 -10.24 2.59
C ILE A 118 -5.38 -11.47 3.24
N ASP A 119 -6.17 -12.24 3.99
CA ASP A 119 -5.75 -13.51 4.59
C ASP A 119 -5.28 -14.54 3.56
N ALA A 120 -5.82 -14.49 2.33
CA ALA A 120 -5.40 -15.36 1.23
C ALA A 120 -3.94 -15.11 0.83
N TYR A 121 -3.47 -13.85 0.89
CA TYR A 121 -2.13 -13.46 0.49
C TYR A 121 -1.08 -13.86 1.52
N TYR A 122 -1.41 -13.79 2.81
CA TYR A 122 -0.53 -14.25 3.89
C TYR A 122 -0.03 -15.69 3.66
N ARG A 123 -0.82 -16.55 3.02
CA ARG A 123 -0.48 -17.95 2.74
C ARG A 123 0.48 -18.14 1.57
N LEU A 124 0.70 -17.13 0.75
CA LEU A 124 1.58 -17.21 -0.42
C LEU A 124 3.04 -17.12 0.02
N SER A 125 3.83 -18.14 -0.31
CA SER A 125 5.28 -18.15 -0.05
C SER A 125 6.04 -17.16 -0.93
N SER A 126 5.53 -16.87 -2.13
CA SER A 126 6.12 -15.94 -3.10
C SER A 126 5.80 -14.47 -2.82
N LEU A 127 5.07 -14.18 -1.74
CA LEU A 127 4.70 -12.81 -1.41
C LEU A 127 5.94 -12.01 -1.00
N ALA A 128 6.21 -10.91 -1.69
CA ALA A 128 7.30 -10.03 -1.34
C ALA A 128 7.05 -9.38 0.03
N THR A 129 8.05 -9.48 0.92
CA THR A 129 8.00 -8.94 2.28
C THR A 129 8.99 -7.79 2.47
N PHE A 130 8.76 -6.98 3.49
CA PHE A 130 9.65 -5.88 3.85
C PHE A 130 9.54 -5.55 5.34
N GLN A 131 10.69 -5.30 5.96
CA GLN A 131 10.77 -4.87 7.35
C GLN A 131 10.63 -3.35 7.41
N TYR A 132 9.47 -2.87 7.84
CA TYR A 132 9.22 -1.43 7.96
C TYR A 132 10.03 -0.85 9.12
N ARG A 133 10.52 0.39 8.97
CA ARG A 133 11.30 1.05 10.03
C ARG A 133 10.43 1.30 11.26
N ARG A 134 10.94 1.03 12.46
CA ARG A 134 10.29 1.40 13.73
C ARG A 134 10.11 2.91 13.88
N ARG A 135 8.99 3.33 14.47
CA ARG A 135 8.74 4.72 14.90
C ARG A 135 9.60 5.03 16.13
N GLY A 136 10.11 6.25 16.22
CA GLY A 136 10.70 6.75 17.47
C GLY A 136 12.07 6.19 17.87
N ILE A 137 12.81 5.49 17.02
CA ILE A 137 14.25 5.29 17.24
C ILE A 137 14.95 6.62 16.98
N ASN A 138 14.94 7.49 17.98
CA ASN A 138 15.90 8.58 18.10
C ASN A 138 17.26 7.91 18.30
N TYR A 139 18.11 7.93 17.28
CA TYR A 139 19.53 7.71 17.51
C TYR A 139 19.98 8.83 18.46
N ILE A 140 20.19 8.52 19.74
CA ILE A 140 21.04 9.36 20.58
C ILE A 140 22.44 9.10 20.03
N PRO A 141 23.10 10.05 19.35
CA PRO A 141 24.50 9.85 19.00
C PRO A 141 25.26 9.76 20.32
N VAL A 142 25.92 8.62 20.55
CA VAL A 142 26.92 8.51 21.61
C VAL A 142 28.06 9.42 21.15
N VAL A 143 28.14 10.61 21.75
CA VAL A 143 29.31 11.49 21.61
C VAL A 143 30.44 10.80 22.38
N GLN A 144 31.48 10.38 21.66
CA GLN A 144 32.74 9.89 22.21
C GLN A 144 33.51 11.02 22.89
#